data_AF-P85529-F1
#
_entry.id   AF-P85529-F1
#
_cell.length_a   1.000
_cell.length_b   1.000
_cell.length_c   1.000
_cell.angle_alpha   90.00
_cell.angle_beta   90.00
_cell.angle_gamma   90.00
#
_symmetry.space_group_name_H-M   'P 1'
#
loop_
_entity.id
_entity.type
_entity.pdbx_description
1 polymer ?
#
loop_
_entity_poly.entity_id
_entity_poly.type
_entity_poly.pdbx_seq_one_letter_code
_entity_poly.pdbx_strand_id
1 'polypeptide(L)' 'IFINVKCSSPQQCLKPCKAAFGISAGGKCINGKCKCYP' A
#
# COMPACT_ATOMS: atom_id res chain seq x y z
N ILE A 1 -1.46 7.08 4.00
CA ILE A 1 -0.19 6.92 4.73
C ILE A 1 0.81 6.27 3.81
N PHE A 2 1.95 6.93 3.53
CA PHE A 2 2.98 6.32 2.70
C PHE A 2 3.74 5.27 3.51
N ILE A 3 3.91 4.09 2.93
CA ILE A 3 4.78 3.06 3.46
C ILE A 3 6.04 2.98 2.58
N ASN A 4 7.18 2.65 3.16
CA ASN A 4 8.45 2.57 2.44
C ASN A 4 8.56 1.30 1.57
N VAL A 5 7.47 0.96 0.88
CA VAL A 5 7.39 -0.18 -0.05
C VAL A 5 7.36 0.39 -1.46
N LYS A 6 8.36 -0.01 -2.26
CA LYS A 6 8.38 0.30 -3.69
C LYS A 6 7.30 -0.50 -4.41
N CYS A 7 6.67 0.11 -5.41
CA CYS A 7 5.65 -0.54 -6.22
C CYS A 7 5.73 -0.08 -7.67
N SER A 8 5.33 -0.96 -8.58
CA SER A 8 5.04 -0.68 -9.99
C SER A 8 3.53 -0.79 -10.28
N SER A 9 2.77 -1.48 -9.44
CA SER A 9 1.32 -1.63 -9.56
C SER A 9 0.59 -1.46 -8.22
N PRO A 10 -0.62 -0.86 -8.19
CA PRO A 10 -1.41 -0.72 -6.96
C PRO A 10 -1.64 -2.02 -6.19
N GLN A 11 -1.76 -3.15 -6.90
CA GLN A 11 -2.02 -4.45 -6.27
C GLN A 11 -0.87 -4.89 -5.34
N GLN A 12 0.36 -4.48 -5.63
CA GLN A 12 1.53 -4.78 -4.79
C GLN A 12 1.45 -4.08 -3.43
N CYS A 13 0.65 -3.03 -3.32
CA CYS A 13 0.45 -2.30 -2.08
C CYS A 13 -0.65 -2.91 -1.20
N LEU A 14 -1.56 -3.72 -1.75
CA LEU A 14 -2.68 -4.27 -0.97
C LEU A 14 -2.18 -5.17 0.17
N LYS A 15 -1.31 -6.14 -0.12
CA LYS A 15 -0.73 -7.03 0.91
C LYS A 15 0.00 -6.27 2.02
N PRO A 16 0.97 -5.39 1.74
CA PRO A 16 1.70 -4.68 2.79
C PRO A 16 0.82 -3.65 3.52
N CYS A 17 -0.12 -3.00 2.85
CA CYS A 17 -1.07 -2.12 3.53
C CYS A 17 -1.99 -2.90 4.47
N LYS A 18 -2.50 -4.06 4.05
CA LYS A 18 -3.31 -4.93 4.91
C LYS A 18 -2.53 -5.47 6.11
N ALA A 19 -1.26 -5.82 5.92
CA ALA A 19 -0.40 -6.29 7.00
C ALA A 19 -0.10 -5.18 8.03
N ALA A 20 0.02 -3.92 7.60
CA ALA A 20 0.32 -2.81 8.49
C ALA A 20 -0.90 -2.20 9.19
N PHE A 21 -2.06 -2.15 8.53
CA PHE A 21 -3.25 -1.41 9.00
C PHE A 21 -4.50 -2.27 9.21
N GLY A 22 -4.46 -3.56 8.86
CA GLY A 22 -5.60 -4.48 8.97
C GLY A 22 -6.27 -4.77 7.62
N ILE A 23 -7.19 -5.75 7.62
CA ILE A 23 -7.71 -6.33 6.37
C ILE A 23 -8.50 -5.35 5.49
N SER A 24 -9.08 -4.32 6.10
CA SER A 24 -9.84 -3.26 5.42
C SER A 24 -8.95 -2.22 4.73
N ALA A 25 -7.64 -2.24 4.99
CA ALA A 25 -6.74 -1.24 4.46
C ALA A 25 -6.60 -1.36 2.94
N GLY A 26 -6.91 -0.27 2.26
CA GLY A 26 -6.63 -0.08 0.84
C GLY A 26 -5.17 0.29 0.59
N GLY A 27 -4.67 0.00 -0.61
CA GLY A 27 -3.33 0.38 -1.05
C GLY A 27 -3.34 0.87 -2.49
N LYS A 28 -2.68 2.00 -2.76
CA LYS A 28 -2.39 2.50 -4.10
C LYS A 28 -0.89 2.67 -4.31
N CYS A 29 -0.45 2.55 -5.55
CA CYS A 29 0.91 2.90 -5.94
C CYS A 29 0.95 4.32 -6.48
N ILE A 30 1.73 5.21 -5.86
CA ILE A 30 1.86 6.62 -6.26
C ILE A 30 3.35 6.96 -6.32
N ASN A 31 3.82 7.39 -7.48
CA ASN A 31 5.22 7.77 -7.73
C ASN A 31 6.24 6.69 -7.31
N GLY A 32 5.93 5.43 -7.60
CA GLY A 32 6.78 4.28 -7.27
C GLY A 32 6.77 3.83 -5.81
N LYS A 33 5.91 4.43 -4.95
CA LYS A 33 5.76 4.05 -3.53
C LYS A 33 4.31 3.75 -3.16
N CYS A 34 4.14 2.83 -2.23
CA CYS A 34 2.82 2.46 -1.73
C CYS A 34 2.25 3.53 -0.78
N LYS A 35 1.03 3.95 -1.06
CA LYS A 35 0.18 4.75 -0.17
C LYS A 35 -0.99 3.91 0.32
N CYS A 36 -1.02 3.67 1.62
CA CYS A 36 -2.09 2.94 2.29
C CYS A 36 -3.20 3.88 2.76
N TYR A 37 -4.41 3.34 2.82
CA TYR A 37 -5.60 3.99 3.35
C TYR A 37 -6.20 3.01 4.37
N PRO A 38 -5.90 3.18 5.67
CA PRO A 38 -6.54 2.38 6.71
C PRO A 38 -8.07 2.54 6.67
#